data_AF-A0A0R3PGR5-F1
#
_entry.id   AF-A0A0R3PGR5-F1
#
_cell.length_a   1.000
_cell.length_b   1.000
_cell.length_c   1.000
_cell.angle_alpha   90.00
_cell.angle_beta   90.00
_cell.angle_gamma   90.00
#
_symmetry.space_group_name_H-M   'P 1'
#
loop_
_entity.id
_entity.type
_entity.pdbx_description
1 polymer ?
#
loop_
_entity_poly.entity_id
_entity_poly.type
_entity_poly.pdbx_seq_one_letter_code
_entity_poly.pdbx_strand_id
1 'polypeptide(L)'
;LLFFRFQCKPLGTCYSNDDCFGGQCIGAFVGRCSCNGCLDLLRCENDTMCGGLKGACNLNTTTCDCTAGYLNAGFSSLSDALLHFCNVKNCAKQTEDKDCFGLQCTSGLCLCLKD
;
A
#
# COMPACT_ATOMS: atom_id res chain seq x y z
N LEU A 1 -32.82 10.43 14.75
CA LEU A 1 -31.43 9.93 14.64
C LEU A 1 -31.50 8.46 14.26
N LEU A 2 -31.40 8.15 12.96
CA LEU A 2 -31.32 6.77 12.49
C LEU A 2 -29.93 6.22 12.83
N PHE A 3 -29.86 5.33 13.82
CA PHE A 3 -28.67 4.51 14.06
C PHE A 3 -28.57 3.50 12.93
N PHE A 4 -27.91 3.86 11.82
CA PHE A 4 -27.39 2.85 10.89
C PHE A 4 -26.34 2.05 11.66
N ARG A 5 -26.72 0.87 12.15
CA ARG A 5 -25.74 -0.10 12.67
C ARG A 5 -24.94 -0.60 11.48
N PHE A 6 -23.75 -0.03 11.27
CA PHE A 6 -22.77 -0.67 10.42
C PHE A 6 -22.43 -2.02 11.07
N GLN A 7 -22.72 -3.10 10.36
CA GLN A 7 -22.39 -4.46 10.79
C GLN A 7 -21.08 -4.89 10.12
N CYS A 8 -20.29 -5.68 10.84
CA CYS A 8 -19.13 -6.34 10.26
C CYS A 8 -19.55 -7.18 9.05
N LYS A 9 -18.86 -7.00 7.92
CA LYS A 9 -19.05 -7.80 6.71
C LYS A 9 -17.92 -8.82 6.59
N PRO A 10 -18.18 -10.14 6.70
CA PRO A 10 -17.15 -11.16 6.54
C PRO A 10 -16.43 -11.01 5.20
N LEU A 11 -15.09 -11.12 5.23
CA LEU A 11 -14.22 -10.97 4.05
C LEU A 11 -14.33 -9.61 3.35
N GLY A 12 -14.88 -8.58 4.01
CA GLY A 12 -14.80 -7.21 3.54
C GLY A 12 -13.34 -6.72 3.52
N THR A 13 -12.95 -5.97 2.50
CA THR A 13 -11.63 -5.32 2.44
C THR A 13 -11.53 -4.29 3.57
N CYS A 14 -10.38 -4.28 4.25
CA CYS A 14 -10.11 -3.34 5.34
C CYS A 14 -8.65 -2.90 5.35
N TYR A 15 -8.37 -1.78 5.99
CA TYR A 15 -7.03 -1.23 6.22
C TYR A 15 -6.77 -1.00 7.72
N SER A 16 -7.82 -1.11 8.53
CA SER A 16 -7.78 -1.05 10.00
C SER A 16 -8.99 -1.81 10.58
N ASN A 17 -8.99 -2.04 11.89
CA ASN A 17 -10.14 -2.68 12.56
C ASN A 17 -11.43 -1.85 12.47
N ASP A 18 -11.31 -0.53 12.30
CA ASP A 18 -12.46 0.38 12.23
C ASP A 18 -13.29 0.14 10.97
N ASP A 19 -12.66 -0.32 9.88
CA ASP A 19 -13.34 -0.69 8.63
C ASP A 19 -14.23 -1.94 8.79
N CYS A 20 -14.05 -2.70 9.87
CA CYS A 20 -14.75 -3.94 10.13
C CYS A 20 -15.92 -3.81 11.13
N PHE A 21 -16.24 -2.61 11.60
CA PHE A 21 -17.45 -2.31 12.40
C PHE A 21 -17.78 -3.35 13.49
N GLY A 22 -16.82 -3.62 14.38
CA GLY A 22 -16.94 -4.62 15.45
C GLY A 22 -16.27 -5.97 15.17
N GLY A 23 -15.73 -6.15 13.96
CA GLY A 23 -14.78 -7.23 13.63
C GLY A 23 -13.32 -6.82 13.80
N GLN A 24 -12.42 -7.67 13.28
CA GLN A 24 -10.98 -7.42 13.20
C GLN A 24 -10.52 -7.43 11.75
N CYS A 25 -9.61 -6.53 11.39
CA CYS A 25 -8.96 -6.55 10.09
C CYS A 25 -7.73 -7.44 10.15
N ILE A 26 -7.76 -8.56 9.43
CA ILE A 26 -6.71 -9.57 9.46
C ILE A 26 -5.92 -9.60 8.15
N GLY A 27 -4.62 -9.80 8.24
CA GLY A 27 -3.69 -9.86 7.11
C GLY A 27 -2.26 -9.51 7.53
N ALA A 28 -1.27 -9.90 6.74
CA ALA A 28 0.09 -9.45 6.96
C ALA A 28 0.21 -7.97 6.58
N PHE A 29 0.84 -7.17 7.45
CA PHE A 29 1.16 -5.77 7.19
C PHE A 29 -0.03 -4.87 6.82
N VAL A 30 -1.23 -5.20 7.30
CA VAL A 30 -2.44 -4.39 7.09
C VAL A 30 -2.21 -2.93 7.47
N GLY A 31 -2.67 -2.02 6.61
CA GLY A 31 -2.53 -0.58 6.81
C GLY A 31 -1.09 -0.09 6.70
N ARG A 32 -0.22 -0.85 6.02
CA ARG A 32 1.18 -0.47 5.76
C ARG A 32 1.49 -0.39 4.27
N CYS A 33 2.38 0.52 3.88
CA CYS A 33 2.80 0.68 2.49
C CYS A 33 3.51 -0.58 1.97
N SER A 34 3.04 -1.12 0.84
CA SER A 34 3.60 -2.31 0.21
C SER A 34 4.64 -1.94 -0.84
N CYS A 35 5.88 -2.37 -0.63
CA CYS A 35 6.97 -2.17 -1.59
C CYS A 35 7.07 -3.27 -2.65
N ASN A 36 6.29 -4.35 -2.50
CA ASN A 36 6.32 -5.49 -3.42
C ASN A 36 5.72 -5.16 -4.81
N GLY A 37 5.07 -3.99 -4.94
CA GLY A 37 4.47 -3.55 -6.21
C GLY A 37 5.50 -3.11 -7.25
N CYS A 38 6.66 -2.57 -6.84
CA CYS A 38 7.72 -2.19 -7.76
C CYS A 38 8.70 -3.36 -7.91
N LEU A 39 8.88 -3.82 -9.13
CA LEU A 39 9.82 -4.88 -9.47
C LEU A 39 10.79 -4.35 -10.53
N ASP A 40 12.08 -4.33 -10.21
CA ASP A 40 13.12 -3.84 -11.10
C ASP A 40 13.12 -4.57 -12.45
N LEU A 41 13.48 -3.83 -13.50
CA LEU A 41 13.61 -4.32 -14.87
C LEU A 41 12.31 -4.75 -15.56
N LEU A 42 11.15 -4.68 -14.88
CA LEU A 42 9.87 -4.84 -15.56
C LEU A 42 9.67 -3.74 -16.60
N ARG A 43 9.16 -4.11 -17.77
CA ARG A 43 8.85 -3.14 -18.82
C ARG A 43 7.77 -2.18 -18.35
N CYS A 44 7.96 -0.88 -18.59
CA CYS A 44 7.02 0.15 -18.20
C CYS A 44 6.89 1.25 -19.26
N GLU A 45 5.73 1.90 -19.28
CA GLU A 45 5.48 3.14 -20.02
C GLU A 45 5.25 4.34 -19.08
N ASN A 46 4.91 4.06 -17.83
CA ASN A 46 4.76 5.03 -16.75
C ASN A 46 4.81 4.31 -15.39
N ASP A 47 4.82 5.09 -14.31
CA ASP A 47 4.98 4.59 -12.94
C ASP A 47 3.88 3.64 -12.48
N THR A 48 2.67 3.70 -13.06
CA THR A 48 1.58 2.77 -12.69
C THR A 48 1.94 1.32 -13.02
N MET A 49 2.83 1.10 -13.99
CA MET A 49 3.36 -0.23 -14.33
C MET A 49 4.48 -0.70 -13.40
N CYS A 50 5.03 0.20 -12.58
CA CYS A 50 6.04 -0.09 -11.54
C CYS A 50 5.39 -0.15 -10.15
N GLY A 51 4.16 -0.67 -10.09
CA GLY A 51 3.35 -0.72 -8.86
C GLY A 51 2.83 0.62 -8.39
N GLY A 52 3.00 1.69 -9.18
CA GLY A 52 2.62 3.06 -8.85
C GLY A 52 3.72 3.90 -8.22
N LEU A 53 4.92 3.35 -7.96
CA LEU A 53 6.01 4.10 -7.34
C LEU A 53 6.45 5.27 -8.22
N LYS A 54 6.21 6.49 -7.75
CA LYS A 54 6.46 7.73 -8.52
C LYS A 54 7.96 7.93 -8.82
N GLY A 55 8.30 8.10 -10.09
CA GLY A 55 9.67 8.23 -10.58
C GLY A 55 10.39 6.90 -10.78
N ALA A 56 9.71 5.76 -10.71
CA ALA A 56 10.32 4.45 -10.92
C ALA A 56 10.40 4.05 -12.40
N CYS A 57 9.52 4.51 -13.28
CA CYS A 57 9.61 4.11 -14.69
C CYS A 57 10.71 4.89 -15.41
N ASN A 58 11.81 4.21 -15.73
CA ASN A 58 12.89 4.79 -16.51
C ASN A 58 12.54 4.74 -18.00
N LEU A 59 12.15 5.88 -18.58
CA LEU A 59 11.74 5.99 -19.98
C LEU A 59 12.90 5.83 -20.99
N ASN A 60 14.16 5.91 -20.54
CA ASN A 60 15.31 5.67 -21.42
C ASN A 60 15.53 4.17 -21.65
N THR A 61 15.39 3.36 -20.60
CA THR A 61 15.50 1.90 -20.68
C THR A 61 14.15 1.21 -20.90
N THR A 62 13.05 1.94 -20.76
CA THR A 62 11.66 1.44 -20.76
C THR A 62 11.39 0.38 -19.68
N THR A 63 12.07 0.50 -18.55
CA THR A 63 11.99 -0.44 -17.44
C THR A 63 11.83 0.24 -16.09
N CYS A 64 11.25 -0.46 -15.12
CA CYS A 64 11.21 -0.01 -13.73
C CYS A 64 12.61 0.00 -13.11
N ASP A 65 12.95 1.12 -12.48
CA ASP A 65 14.08 1.34 -11.59
C ASP A 65 13.50 1.73 -10.22
N CYS A 66 13.29 0.72 -9.39
CA CYS A 66 12.65 0.91 -8.09
C CYS A 66 13.53 1.73 -7.14
N THR A 67 14.85 1.61 -7.28
CA THR A 67 15.80 2.42 -6.52
C THR A 67 15.64 3.90 -6.84
N ALA A 68 15.54 4.27 -8.12
CA ALA A 68 15.27 5.64 -8.53
C ALA A 68 13.94 6.16 -7.95
N GLY A 69 12.90 5.34 -7.93
CA GLY A 69 11.62 5.68 -7.30
C GLY A 69 11.75 6.02 -5.80
N TYR A 70 12.49 5.21 -5.03
CA TYR A 70 12.71 5.49 -3.60
C TYR A 70 13.62 6.70 -3.36
N LEU A 71 14.64 6.90 -4.19
CA LEU A 71 15.48 8.11 -4.11
C LEU A 71 14.64 9.37 -4.40
N ASN A 72 13.75 9.30 -5.39
CA ASN A 72 12.82 10.38 -5.73
C ASN A 72 11.81 10.66 -4.60
N ALA A 73 11.43 9.64 -3.83
CA ALA A 73 10.60 9.78 -2.63
C ALA A 73 11.35 10.35 -1.40
N GLY A 74 12.67 10.55 -1.50
CA GLY A 74 13.49 11.16 -0.46
C GLY A 74 14.22 10.17 0.46
N PHE A 75 14.23 8.87 0.14
CA PHE A 75 15.04 7.89 0.87
C PHE A 75 16.50 7.94 0.42
N SER A 76 17.42 7.57 1.31
CA SER A 76 18.86 7.56 1.01
C SER A 76 19.30 6.37 0.14
N SER A 77 18.53 5.28 0.18
CA SER A 77 18.78 4.05 -0.58
C SER A 77 17.54 3.15 -0.56
N LEU A 78 17.53 2.10 -1.38
CA LEU A 78 16.53 1.04 -1.29
C LEU A 78 16.53 0.37 0.09
N SER A 79 17.70 0.13 0.69
CA SER A 79 17.82 -0.47 2.03
C SER A 79 17.16 0.39 3.12
N ASP A 80 17.31 1.72 3.02
CA ASP A 80 16.66 2.67 3.93
C ASP A 80 15.13 2.61 3.80
N ALA A 81 14.61 2.57 2.58
CA ALA A 81 13.19 2.36 2.33
C ALA A 81 12.70 1.01 2.89
N LEU A 82 13.44 -0.08 2.68
CA LEU A 82 13.08 -1.41 3.18
C LEU A 82 13.00 -1.47 4.70
N LEU A 83 13.88 -0.76 5.42
CA LEU A 83 13.93 -0.79 6.89
C LEU A 83 12.91 0.14 7.54
N HIS A 84 12.63 1.30 6.94
CA HIS A 84 11.86 2.36 7.61
C HIS A 84 10.49 2.65 6.97
N PHE A 85 10.24 2.14 5.77
CA PHE A 85 9.02 2.44 5.02
C PHE A 85 8.25 1.18 4.63
N CYS A 86 8.90 0.23 3.96
CA CYS A 86 8.25 -0.97 3.44
C CYS A 86 7.66 -1.82 4.55
N ASN A 87 6.34 -2.04 4.51
CA ASN A 87 5.61 -2.78 5.54
C ASN A 87 5.69 -2.15 6.95
N VAL A 88 6.20 -0.92 7.07
CA VAL A 88 6.42 -0.20 8.34
C VAL A 88 5.61 1.09 8.39
N LYS A 89 5.60 1.89 7.31
CA LYS A 89 4.87 3.15 7.25
C LYS A 89 3.35 2.90 7.25
N ASN A 90 2.63 3.52 8.18
CA ASN A 90 1.16 3.52 8.20
C ASN A 90 0.58 4.24 6.97
N CYS A 91 -0.51 3.73 6.44
CA CYS A 91 -1.30 4.31 5.36
C CYS A 91 -2.78 3.92 5.48
N ALA A 92 -3.61 4.61 4.70
CA ALA A 92 -4.99 4.23 4.43
C ALA A 92 -5.25 4.26 2.91
N LYS A 93 -6.31 3.59 2.44
CA LYS A 93 -6.65 3.57 1.01
C LYS A 93 -6.80 4.97 0.41
N GLN A 94 -7.38 5.90 1.16
CA GLN A 94 -7.67 7.25 0.68
C GLN A 94 -6.40 8.11 0.59
N THR A 95 -5.33 7.75 1.30
CA THR A 95 -4.10 8.53 1.39
C THR A 95 -2.89 7.83 0.78
N GLU A 96 -3.04 6.60 0.26
CA GLU A 96 -1.93 5.77 -0.23
C GLU A 96 -1.08 6.45 -1.32
N ASP A 97 -1.71 7.22 -2.22
CA ASP A 97 -0.99 7.94 -3.27
C ASP A 97 0.07 8.92 -2.71
N LYS A 98 -0.24 9.50 -1.54
CA LYS A 98 0.65 10.41 -0.82
C LYS A 98 1.54 9.66 0.18
N ASP A 99 0.94 8.82 1.02
CA ASP A 99 1.64 8.17 2.14
C ASP A 99 2.62 7.10 1.66
N CYS A 100 2.32 6.48 0.53
CA CYS A 100 3.10 5.39 -0.06
C CYS A 100 3.75 5.77 -1.40
N PHE A 101 3.79 7.06 -1.75
CA PHE A 101 4.41 7.55 -2.98
C PHE A 101 3.86 6.89 -4.26
N GLY A 102 2.56 6.61 -4.25
CA GLY A 102 1.84 5.94 -5.35
C GLY A 102 1.79 4.42 -5.25
N LEU A 103 2.60 3.79 -4.38
CA LEU A 103 2.47 2.37 -4.06
C LEU A 103 1.15 2.08 -3.31
N GLN A 104 0.77 0.82 -3.30
CA GLN A 104 -0.45 0.37 -2.62
C GLN A 104 -0.30 0.38 -1.10
N CYS A 105 -1.38 0.76 -0.42
CA CYS A 105 -1.55 0.41 0.98
C CYS A 105 -1.99 -1.05 1.09
N THR A 106 -1.40 -1.83 2.01
CA THR A 106 -1.73 -3.24 2.15
C THR A 106 -3.10 -3.39 2.82
N SER A 107 -4.04 -4.02 2.12
CA SER A 107 -5.36 -4.35 2.65
C SER A 107 -5.36 -5.69 3.37
N GLY A 108 -6.25 -5.83 4.36
CA GLY A 108 -6.66 -7.09 4.95
C GLY A 108 -8.09 -7.48 4.60
N LEU A 109 -8.59 -8.47 5.33
CA LEU A 109 -9.96 -8.93 5.28
C LEU A 109 -10.60 -8.85 6.67
N CYS A 110 -11.88 -8.49 6.73
CA CYS A 110 -12.62 -8.46 7.97
C CYS A 110 -12.97 -9.87 8.45
N LEU A 111 -12.54 -10.17 9.68
CA LEU A 111 -12.98 -11.31 10.47
C LEU A 111 -14.06 -10.86 11.46
N CYS A 112 -15.29 -11.35 11.27
CA CYS A 112 -16.43 -11.05 12.13
C CYS A 112 -16.57 -12.15 13.18
N LEU A 113 -16.39 -11.80 14.46
CA LEU A 113 -16.35 -12.77 15.56
C LEU A 113 -17.72 -13.01 16.22
N LYS A 114 -18.75 -12.27 15.80
CA LYS A 114 -20.15 -12.43 16.23
C LYS A 114 -21.06 -12.13 15.05
N ASP A 115 -21.99 -13.03 14.79
CA ASP A 115 -23.17 -12.82 13.92
C ASP A 115 -24.22 -11.96 14.63
#